data_AF-A0A944N981-F1
#
_entry.id   AF-A0A944N981-F1
#
_cell.length_a   1.000
_cell.length_b   1.000
_cell.length_c   1.000
_cell.angle_alpha   90.00
_cell.angle_beta   90.00
_cell.angle_gamma   90.00
#
_symmetry.space_group_name_H-M   'P 1'
#
loop_
_entity.id
_entity.type
_entity.pdbx_description
1 polymer ?
#
loop_
_entity_poly.entity_id
_entity_poly.type
_entity_poly.pdbx_seq_one_letter_code
_entity_poly.pdbx_strand_id
1 'polypeptide(L)'
;MSPQIEHGRNQMRMSYAFKRACLVVMILTLLLSTSLFALTIQLFTTDGKLKNNHLELLRSLKPGDTIQFANNSKFSYRGFLGEGTNHRILAVTTADAPATIKALRLPLTPNRAMGVFDHYLHGYNSLINTEVRIPKMVDKLKNQYLLMEYIPHQFNGYDFMVNPSKAVGRGVTAEQAEKLLSKAESSFYRFAMELAGHQEIGDFHLGQAVYNVKADKWYLLDFASHSEPVTSFKPKQLNPLTGIEHSLGYSYDDMGRAKINGYNGSFKTRDLTPREERIIKNSEMVIELRRKRLHQECGGNVMMHFMKFADP
;
A
#
# COMPACT_ATOMS: atom_id res chain seq x y z
N MET A 1 -41.63 -7.71 -67.36
CA MET A 1 -41.11 -6.84 -66.29
C MET A 1 -39.60 -6.79 -66.40
N SER A 2 -39.03 -5.61 -66.65
CA SER A 2 -37.66 -5.45 -67.19
C SER A 2 -36.58 -5.59 -66.10
N PRO A 3 -35.54 -6.42 -66.30
CA PRO A 3 -34.40 -6.60 -65.38
C PRO A 3 -33.62 -5.30 -65.06
N GLN A 4 -33.80 -4.25 -65.86
CA GLN A 4 -33.08 -3.00 -65.68
C GLN A 4 -33.53 -2.17 -64.46
N ILE A 5 -34.76 -2.38 -63.97
CA ILE A 5 -35.27 -1.64 -62.79
C ILE A 5 -34.70 -2.22 -61.47
N GLU A 6 -34.45 -3.53 -61.41
CA GLU A 6 -33.84 -4.16 -60.22
C GLU A 6 -32.36 -3.82 -60.07
N HIS A 7 -31.63 -3.69 -61.19
CA HIS A 7 -30.21 -3.35 -61.18
C HIS A 7 -29.96 -1.93 -60.61
N GLY A 8 -30.81 -0.96 -61.00
CA GLY A 8 -30.74 0.42 -60.46
C GLY A 8 -31.11 0.53 -58.98
N ARG A 9 -32.08 -0.26 -58.50
CA ARG A 9 -32.44 -0.30 -57.07
C ARG A 9 -31.35 -0.90 -56.20
N ASN A 10 -30.63 -1.92 -56.70
CA ASN A 10 -29.52 -2.53 -55.97
C ASN A 10 -28.29 -1.63 -55.90
N GLN A 11 -27.98 -0.88 -56.97
CA GLN A 11 -26.90 0.13 -56.92
C GLN A 11 -27.24 1.30 -55.96
N MET A 12 -28.48 1.78 -55.94
CA MET A 12 -28.90 2.80 -54.98
C MET A 12 -28.82 2.29 -53.53
N ARG A 13 -29.29 1.07 -53.25
CA ARG A 13 -29.23 0.47 -51.90
C ARG A 13 -27.79 0.31 -51.40
N MET A 14 -26.86 -0.09 -52.26
CA MET A 14 -25.43 -0.15 -51.91
C MET A 14 -24.85 1.23 -51.56
N SER A 15 -25.21 2.28 -52.32
CA SER A 15 -24.75 3.65 -52.06
C SER A 15 -25.23 4.17 -50.70
N TYR A 16 -26.48 3.89 -50.33
CA TYR A 16 -27.02 4.26 -49.01
C TYR A 16 -26.39 3.48 -47.86
N ALA A 17 -26.14 2.18 -48.03
CA ALA A 17 -25.46 1.36 -47.03
C ALA A 17 -24.02 1.84 -46.79
N PHE A 18 -23.29 2.16 -47.86
CA PHE A 18 -21.93 2.70 -47.79
C PHE A 18 -21.88 4.06 -47.08
N LYS A 19 -22.79 4.99 -47.42
CA LYS A 19 -22.88 6.30 -46.75
C LYS A 19 -23.20 6.17 -45.26
N ARG A 20 -24.09 5.23 -44.88
CA ARG A 20 -24.39 4.95 -43.47
C ARG A 20 -23.20 4.35 -42.74
N ALA A 21 -22.47 3.43 -43.36
CA ALA A 21 -21.24 2.86 -42.79
C ALA A 21 -20.18 3.95 -42.56
N CYS A 22 -19.94 4.83 -43.55
CA CYS A 22 -19.03 5.96 -43.39
C CYS A 22 -19.47 6.90 -42.25
N LEU A 23 -20.76 7.23 -42.16
CA LEU A 23 -21.28 8.09 -41.09
C LEU A 23 -21.10 7.44 -39.70
N VAL A 24 -21.38 6.15 -39.57
CA VAL A 24 -21.18 5.40 -38.31
C VAL A 24 -19.71 5.38 -37.93
N VAL A 25 -18.81 5.11 -38.89
CA VAL A 25 -17.37 5.17 -38.65
C VAL A 25 -16.97 6.56 -38.18
N MET A 26 -17.42 7.63 -38.86
CA MET A 26 -17.10 9.02 -38.50
C MET A 26 -17.59 9.41 -37.11
N ILE A 27 -18.81 8.99 -36.74
CA ILE A 27 -19.37 9.19 -35.40
C ILE A 27 -18.55 8.41 -34.37
N LEU A 28 -18.16 7.17 -34.67
CA LEU A 28 -17.28 6.39 -33.79
C LEU A 28 -15.92 7.07 -33.63
N THR A 29 -15.28 7.56 -34.70
CA THR A 29 -13.99 8.28 -34.60
C THR A 29 -14.13 9.57 -33.81
N LEU A 30 -15.25 10.29 -33.92
CA LEU A 30 -15.53 11.51 -33.16
C LEU A 30 -15.79 11.22 -31.67
N LEU A 31 -16.47 10.12 -31.36
CA LEU A 31 -16.70 9.68 -29.98
C LEU A 31 -15.40 9.13 -29.35
N LEU A 32 -14.56 8.47 -30.15
CA LEU A 32 -13.23 8.02 -29.74
C LEU A 32 -12.24 9.18 -29.57
N SER A 33 -12.36 10.27 -30.33
CA SER A 33 -11.47 11.44 -30.19
C SER A 33 -11.79 12.32 -28.98
N THR A 34 -13.05 12.36 -28.55
CA THR A 34 -13.45 13.13 -27.34
C THR A 34 -13.08 12.44 -26.02
N SER A 35 -12.78 11.14 -26.05
CA SER A 35 -12.37 10.36 -24.86
C SER A 35 -10.86 10.38 -24.59
N LEU A 36 -10.07 11.13 -25.37
CA LEU A 36 -8.60 11.15 -25.31
C LEU A 36 -7.99 12.34 -24.55
N PHE A 37 -8.79 13.29 -24.06
CA PHE A 37 -8.26 14.41 -23.30
C PHE A 37 -8.09 14.03 -21.83
N ALA A 38 -6.92 13.51 -21.47
CA ALA A 38 -6.47 13.45 -20.09
C ALA A 38 -6.41 14.87 -19.53
N LEU A 39 -7.18 15.14 -18.46
CA LEU A 39 -7.17 16.46 -17.85
C LEU A 39 -5.83 16.62 -17.11
N THR A 40 -5.13 17.73 -17.36
CA THR A 40 -3.98 18.10 -16.52
C THR A 40 -4.48 18.88 -15.32
N ILE A 41 -4.36 18.28 -14.14
CA ILE A 41 -4.73 18.86 -12.86
C ILE A 41 -3.47 19.32 -12.14
N GLN A 42 -3.45 20.59 -11.75
CA GLN A 42 -2.44 21.14 -10.87
C GLN A 42 -3.00 21.26 -9.46
N LEU A 43 -2.51 20.43 -8.54
CA LEU A 43 -2.92 20.44 -7.12
C LEU A 43 -2.20 21.52 -6.31
N PHE A 44 -1.06 21.97 -6.80
CA PHE A 44 -0.20 22.95 -6.15
C PHE A 44 -0.14 24.24 -6.97
N THR A 45 0.04 25.36 -6.30
CA THR A 45 0.41 26.64 -6.90
C THR A 45 1.87 26.62 -7.36
N THR A 46 2.28 27.63 -8.13
CA THR A 46 3.66 27.74 -8.62
C THR A 46 4.68 27.94 -7.51
N ASP A 47 4.29 28.51 -6.36
CA ASP A 47 5.10 28.59 -5.14
C ASP A 47 5.03 27.31 -4.28
N GLY A 48 4.42 26.24 -4.78
CA GLY A 48 4.42 24.91 -4.15
C GLY A 48 3.40 24.72 -3.02
N LYS A 49 2.44 25.64 -2.85
CA LYS A 49 1.37 25.52 -1.86
C LYS A 49 0.20 24.73 -2.41
N LEU A 50 -0.43 23.93 -1.56
CA LEU A 50 -1.61 23.16 -1.93
C LEU A 50 -2.79 24.12 -2.17
N LYS A 51 -3.50 23.97 -3.30
CA LYS A 51 -4.64 24.85 -3.65
C LYS A 51 -5.80 24.68 -2.68
N ASN A 52 -6.59 25.74 -2.47
CA ASN A 52 -7.75 25.70 -1.56
C ASN A 52 -8.80 24.64 -1.96
N ASN A 53 -8.98 24.39 -3.25
CA ASN A 53 -9.93 23.40 -3.80
C ASN A 53 -9.29 22.03 -4.07
N HIS A 54 -8.09 21.73 -3.56
CA HIS A 54 -7.38 20.49 -3.89
C HIS A 54 -8.16 19.20 -3.55
N LEU A 55 -8.98 19.18 -2.49
CA LEU A 55 -9.79 18.01 -2.14
C LEU A 55 -10.84 17.71 -3.20
N GLU A 56 -11.46 18.74 -3.77
CA GLU A 56 -12.42 18.61 -4.88
C GLU A 56 -11.70 18.10 -6.12
N LEU A 57 -10.54 18.69 -6.44
CA LEU A 57 -9.70 18.25 -7.55
C LEU A 57 -9.28 16.78 -7.42
N LEU A 58 -8.89 16.34 -6.21
CA LEU A 58 -8.54 14.96 -5.92
C LEU A 58 -9.73 14.00 -6.03
N ARG A 59 -10.95 14.45 -5.70
CA ARG A 59 -12.18 13.66 -5.85
C ARG A 59 -12.66 13.58 -7.30
N SER A 60 -12.33 14.57 -8.12
CA SER A 60 -12.71 14.59 -9.55
C SER A 60 -11.79 13.79 -10.47
N LEU A 61 -10.64 13.32 -9.96
CA LEU A 61 -9.66 12.56 -10.74
C LEU A 61 -10.26 11.30 -11.37
N LYS A 62 -10.03 11.10 -12.67
CA LYS A 62 -10.40 9.92 -13.44
C LYS A 62 -9.16 9.20 -13.96
N PRO A 63 -9.16 7.85 -14.03
CA PRO A 63 -8.04 7.12 -14.59
C PRO A 63 -7.61 7.67 -15.96
N GLY A 64 -6.32 7.96 -16.11
CA GLY A 64 -5.74 8.63 -17.28
C GLY A 64 -5.39 10.10 -17.04
N ASP A 65 -6.06 10.80 -16.12
CA ASP A 65 -5.77 12.20 -15.79
C ASP A 65 -4.31 12.40 -15.36
N THR A 66 -3.75 13.57 -15.65
CA THR A 66 -2.36 13.91 -15.30
C THR A 66 -2.33 14.85 -14.12
N ILE A 67 -1.61 14.48 -13.07
CA ILE A 67 -1.32 15.32 -11.91
C ILE A 67 0.04 15.99 -12.16
N GLN A 68 0.07 17.33 -12.21
CA GLN A 68 1.30 18.11 -12.38
C GLN A 68 1.67 18.85 -11.07
N PHE A 69 2.96 18.81 -10.75
CA PHE A 69 3.57 19.43 -9.56
C PHE A 69 4.40 20.66 -9.91
N ALA A 70 4.80 21.44 -8.90
CA ALA A 70 5.51 22.70 -9.10
C ALA A 70 6.87 22.53 -9.80
N ASN A 71 7.53 21.37 -9.64
CA ASN A 71 8.79 21.03 -10.34
C ASN A 71 8.58 20.48 -11.75
N ASN A 72 7.37 20.59 -12.32
CA ASN A 72 6.95 20.00 -13.59
C ASN A 72 6.93 18.46 -13.64
N SER A 73 7.12 17.75 -12.51
CA SER A 73 6.81 16.33 -12.44
C SER A 73 5.35 16.08 -12.80
N LYS A 74 5.12 15.02 -13.58
CA LYS A 74 3.79 14.60 -14.06
C LYS A 74 3.55 13.13 -13.75
N PHE A 75 2.40 12.85 -13.15
CA PHE A 75 1.96 11.48 -12.84
C PHE A 75 0.60 11.22 -13.45
N SER A 76 0.45 10.12 -14.19
CA SER A 76 -0.86 9.72 -14.72
C SER A 76 -1.60 8.90 -13.66
N TYR A 77 -2.77 9.36 -13.26
CA TYR A 77 -3.61 8.75 -12.24
C TYR A 77 -4.23 7.44 -12.73
N ARG A 78 -4.17 6.40 -11.90
CA ARG A 78 -4.71 5.07 -12.19
C ARG A 78 -5.82 4.63 -11.24
N GLY A 79 -5.89 5.19 -10.04
CA GLY A 79 -6.92 4.84 -9.07
C GLY A 79 -6.55 5.22 -7.64
N PHE A 80 -7.53 5.12 -6.76
CA PHE A 80 -7.35 5.33 -5.32
C PHE A 80 -6.78 4.06 -4.67
N LEU A 81 -5.79 4.22 -3.79
CA LEU A 81 -5.20 3.10 -3.02
C LEU A 81 -5.57 3.15 -1.53
N GLY A 82 -5.72 4.35 -0.97
CA GLY A 82 -6.03 4.50 0.44
C GLY A 82 -5.97 5.95 0.91
N GLU A 83 -6.41 6.17 2.13
CA GLU A 83 -6.42 7.48 2.78
C GLU A 83 -6.14 7.28 4.27
N GLY A 84 -5.19 8.05 4.79
CA GLY A 84 -4.96 8.21 6.22
C GLY A 84 -5.51 9.55 6.69
N THR A 85 -5.35 9.86 7.98
CA THR A 85 -5.89 11.09 8.59
C THR A 85 -5.47 12.37 7.88
N ASN A 86 -4.25 12.42 7.34
CA ASN A 86 -3.67 13.64 6.77
C ASN A 86 -3.11 13.47 5.35
N HIS A 87 -3.25 12.30 4.74
CA HIS A 87 -2.69 12.03 3.43
C HIS A 87 -3.57 11.08 2.62
N ARG A 88 -3.51 11.19 1.29
CA ARG A 88 -4.16 10.29 0.34
C ARG A 88 -3.11 9.57 -0.48
N ILE A 89 -3.35 8.29 -0.77
CA ILE A 89 -2.47 7.45 -1.58
C ILE A 89 -3.18 7.10 -2.89
N LEU A 90 -2.54 7.42 -4.00
CA LEU A 90 -3.04 7.17 -5.34
C LEU A 90 -2.13 6.19 -6.07
N ALA A 91 -2.71 5.31 -6.89
CA ALA A 91 -1.99 4.55 -7.89
C ALA A 91 -1.70 5.49 -9.06
N VAL A 92 -0.44 5.57 -9.47
CA VAL A 92 -0.01 6.39 -10.61
C VAL A 92 1.01 5.68 -11.48
N THR A 93 1.18 6.16 -12.71
CA THR A 93 2.30 5.77 -13.59
C THR A 93 3.09 7.02 -13.98
N THR A 94 4.39 6.87 -14.25
CA THR A 94 5.26 7.95 -14.75
C THR A 94 5.44 7.82 -16.26
N ALA A 95 5.87 8.89 -16.93
CA ALA A 95 6.03 8.90 -18.39
C ALA A 95 7.13 7.93 -18.88
N ASP A 96 8.21 7.78 -18.10
CA ASP A 96 9.32 6.85 -18.31
C ASP A 96 8.94 5.38 -18.04
N ALA A 97 7.89 5.13 -17.23
CA ALA A 97 7.45 3.80 -16.86
C ALA A 97 5.91 3.67 -16.91
N PRO A 98 5.29 3.76 -18.09
CA PRO A 98 3.83 3.82 -18.23
C PRO A 98 3.11 2.53 -17.84
N ALA A 99 3.83 1.40 -17.80
CA ALA A 99 3.32 0.08 -17.41
C ALA A 99 3.51 -0.22 -15.91
N THR A 100 4.25 0.60 -15.18
CA THR A 100 4.62 0.33 -13.78
C THR A 100 3.83 1.23 -12.84
N ILE A 101 2.95 0.62 -12.05
CA ILE A 101 2.20 1.32 -11.01
C ILE A 101 3.16 1.71 -9.88
N LYS A 102 3.04 2.94 -9.39
CA LYS A 102 3.68 3.50 -8.21
C LYS A 102 2.62 4.03 -7.26
N ALA A 103 2.95 4.15 -5.97
CA ALA A 103 2.06 4.70 -4.95
C ALA A 103 2.45 6.15 -4.65
N LEU A 104 1.59 7.10 -5.02
CA LEU A 104 1.78 8.53 -4.81
C LEU A 104 1.04 8.97 -3.55
N ARG A 105 1.78 9.36 -2.52
CA ARG A 105 1.24 9.92 -1.27
C ARG A 105 1.20 11.45 -1.37
N LEU A 106 0.00 12.00 -1.15
CA LEU A 106 -0.30 13.43 -1.24
C LEU A 106 -0.87 13.94 0.10
N PRO A 107 -0.57 15.18 0.51
CA PRO A 107 -1.16 15.76 1.71
C PRO A 107 -2.64 16.11 1.50
N LEU A 108 -3.46 15.96 2.54
CA LEU A 108 -4.87 16.37 2.55
C LEU A 108 -5.08 17.81 3.05
N THR A 109 -4.09 18.41 3.72
CA THR A 109 -4.18 19.81 4.17
C THR A 109 -2.80 20.48 4.13
N PRO A 110 -2.72 21.76 3.72
CA PRO A 110 -1.43 22.47 3.66
C PRO A 110 -0.75 22.57 5.03
N ASN A 111 -1.53 22.87 6.08
CA ASN A 111 -1.02 23.12 7.43
C ASN A 111 -0.50 21.86 8.15
N ARG A 112 -0.80 20.65 7.65
CA ARG A 112 -0.33 19.38 8.22
C ARG A 112 0.62 18.61 7.31
N ALA A 113 0.81 19.05 6.06
CA ALA A 113 1.69 18.40 5.09
C ALA A 113 3.15 18.32 5.56
N MET A 114 3.64 19.38 6.21
CA MET A 114 5.03 19.47 6.67
C MET A 114 5.35 18.40 7.71
N GLY A 115 4.61 18.35 8.82
CA GLY A 115 4.87 17.37 9.88
C GLY A 115 4.68 15.92 9.43
N VAL A 116 3.65 15.64 8.63
CA VAL A 116 3.29 14.26 8.27
C VAL A 116 4.33 13.60 7.36
N PHE A 117 4.87 14.32 6.37
CA PHE A 117 5.91 13.77 5.51
C PHE A 117 7.26 13.68 6.23
N ASP A 118 7.57 14.63 7.11
CA ASP A 118 8.79 14.55 7.92
C ASP A 118 8.75 13.33 8.87
N HIS A 119 7.62 13.07 9.53
CA HIS A 119 7.43 11.86 10.34
C HIS A 119 7.54 10.58 9.52
N TYR A 120 6.97 10.55 8.32
CA TYR A 120 7.09 9.38 7.45
C TYR A 120 8.52 9.17 6.97
N LEU A 121 9.22 10.24 6.59
CA LEU A 121 10.63 10.18 6.17
C LEU A 121 11.53 9.74 7.32
N HIS A 122 11.24 10.16 8.54
CA HIS A 122 11.96 9.70 9.72
C HIS A 122 11.81 8.18 9.90
N GLY A 123 10.57 7.66 9.90
CA GLY A 123 10.31 6.22 9.96
C GLY A 123 10.87 5.44 8.77
N TYR A 124 10.88 6.04 7.58
CA TYR A 124 11.49 5.42 6.40
C TYR A 124 13.01 5.24 6.59
N ASN A 125 13.70 6.29 7.03
CA ASN A 125 15.15 6.27 7.20
C ASN A 125 15.59 5.32 8.31
N SER A 126 14.75 5.08 9.32
CA SER A 126 15.03 4.12 10.39
C SER A 126 14.79 2.65 9.99
N LEU A 127 14.03 2.41 8.92
CA LEU A 127 13.67 1.06 8.45
C LEU A 127 14.37 0.65 7.14
N ILE A 128 14.80 1.59 6.30
CA ILE A 128 15.32 1.28 4.96
C ILE A 128 16.61 0.45 4.98
N ASN A 129 17.41 0.59 6.04
CA ASN A 129 18.65 -0.13 6.28
C ASN A 129 18.44 -1.27 7.28
N THR A 130 17.32 -1.97 7.16
CA THR A 130 16.94 -3.07 8.06
C THR A 130 16.43 -4.26 7.26
N GLU A 131 16.15 -5.37 7.93
CA GLU A 131 15.54 -6.53 7.30
C GLU A 131 14.05 -6.33 7.02
N VAL A 132 13.44 -5.27 7.56
CA VAL A 132 12.00 -4.98 7.41
C VAL A 132 11.68 -4.62 5.97
N ARG A 133 10.78 -5.39 5.36
CA ARG A 133 10.30 -5.12 4.00
C ARG A 133 9.32 -3.95 3.98
N ILE A 134 9.80 -2.80 3.51
CA ILE A 134 9.00 -1.60 3.26
C ILE A 134 9.00 -1.24 1.77
N PRO A 135 7.99 -0.51 1.26
CA PRO A 135 8.02 0.06 -0.08
C PRO A 135 9.23 0.96 -0.27
N LYS A 136 9.95 0.82 -1.39
CA LYS A 136 11.08 1.70 -1.70
C LYS A 136 10.61 3.10 -2.10
N MET A 137 11.34 4.13 -1.67
CA MET A 137 11.12 5.49 -2.15
C MET A 137 11.68 5.64 -3.56
N VAL A 138 10.84 6.10 -4.49
CA VAL A 138 11.23 6.34 -5.88
C VAL A 138 11.62 7.80 -6.08
N ASP A 139 10.83 8.72 -5.54
CA ASP A 139 11.03 10.16 -5.67
C ASP A 139 10.26 10.92 -4.57
N LYS A 140 10.61 12.18 -4.33
CA LYS A 140 9.88 13.06 -3.42
C LYS A 140 10.02 14.52 -3.83
N LEU A 141 8.97 15.29 -3.52
CA LEU A 141 9.03 16.74 -3.56
C LEU A 141 8.54 17.28 -2.23
N LYS A 142 9.40 18.08 -1.58
CA LYS A 142 9.15 18.62 -0.24
C LYS A 142 7.76 19.26 -0.15
N ASN A 143 6.99 18.85 0.85
CA ASN A 143 5.62 19.31 1.14
C ASN A 143 4.57 19.04 0.05
N GLN A 144 4.91 18.34 -1.04
CA GLN A 144 3.99 18.10 -2.15
C GLN A 144 3.67 16.63 -2.36
N TYR A 145 4.70 15.77 -2.42
CA TYR A 145 4.47 14.33 -2.58
C TYR A 145 5.62 13.46 -2.08
N LEU A 146 5.27 12.21 -1.79
CA LEU A 146 6.20 11.08 -1.72
C LEU A 146 5.75 10.06 -2.76
N LEU A 147 6.66 9.62 -3.63
CA LEU A 147 6.43 8.60 -4.63
C LEU A 147 7.11 7.31 -4.18
N MET A 148 6.32 6.27 -3.94
CA MET A 148 6.77 5.00 -3.40
C MET A 148 6.54 3.87 -4.41
N GLU A 149 7.27 2.78 -4.23
CA GLU A 149 6.97 1.49 -4.84
C GLU A 149 5.53 1.08 -4.52
N TYR A 150 4.80 0.59 -5.53
CA TYR A 150 3.51 -0.04 -5.30
C TYR A 150 3.72 -1.52 -4.98
N ILE A 151 3.24 -1.94 -3.81
CA ILE A 151 3.25 -3.36 -3.40
C ILE A 151 1.90 -3.99 -3.76
N PRO A 152 1.82 -4.86 -4.78
CA PRO A 152 0.59 -5.60 -5.05
C PRO A 152 0.34 -6.60 -3.92
N HIS A 153 -0.85 -6.57 -3.33
CA HIS A 153 -1.22 -7.42 -2.21
C HIS A 153 -2.68 -7.84 -2.31
N GLN A 154 -3.02 -8.95 -1.63
CA GLN A 154 -4.35 -9.55 -1.67
C GLN A 154 -5.14 -9.26 -0.40
N PHE A 155 -4.43 -9.24 0.73
CA PHE A 155 -5.01 -9.00 2.05
C PHE A 155 -3.97 -8.41 2.99
N ASN A 156 -4.45 -7.85 4.09
CA ASN A 156 -3.65 -7.37 5.20
C ASN A 156 -3.64 -8.37 6.37
N GLY A 157 -2.81 -8.09 7.38
CA GLY A 157 -2.67 -8.90 8.59
C GLY A 157 -3.97 -9.06 9.35
N TYR A 158 -4.84 -8.05 9.34
CA TYR A 158 -6.11 -8.11 10.04
C TYR A 158 -7.07 -9.09 9.37
N ASP A 159 -7.19 -9.03 8.04
CA ASP A 159 -7.97 -10.00 7.27
C ASP A 159 -7.38 -11.41 7.41
N PHE A 160 -6.07 -11.55 7.41
CA PHE A 160 -5.40 -12.84 7.63
C PHE A 160 -5.65 -13.44 9.02
N MET A 161 -5.61 -12.63 10.09
CA MET A 161 -5.77 -13.08 11.46
C MET A 161 -7.25 -13.28 11.81
N VAL A 162 -8.06 -12.25 11.61
CA VAL A 162 -9.41 -12.12 12.17
C VAL A 162 -10.50 -12.52 11.18
N ASN A 163 -10.26 -12.40 9.87
CA ASN A 163 -11.27 -12.67 8.86
C ASN A 163 -10.70 -13.47 7.66
N PRO A 164 -10.23 -14.70 7.89
CA PRO A 164 -9.51 -15.47 6.88
C PRO A 164 -10.36 -15.74 5.62
N SER A 165 -11.70 -15.78 5.74
CA SER A 165 -12.58 -15.89 4.58
C SER A 165 -12.50 -14.67 3.65
N LYS A 166 -12.32 -13.46 4.20
CA LYS A 166 -12.06 -12.25 3.41
C LYS A 166 -10.67 -12.29 2.76
N ALA A 167 -9.66 -12.81 3.46
CA ALA A 167 -8.31 -12.95 2.91
C ALA A 167 -8.24 -13.89 1.70
N VAL A 168 -9.02 -14.98 1.73
CA VAL A 168 -9.07 -15.98 0.67
C VAL A 168 -9.87 -15.49 -0.54
N GLY A 169 -10.96 -14.74 -0.30
CA GLY A 169 -11.86 -14.27 -1.35
C GLY A 169 -12.92 -15.31 -1.74
N ARG A 170 -13.79 -14.93 -2.70
CA ARG A 170 -14.91 -15.78 -3.15
C ARG A 170 -14.46 -16.78 -4.21
N GLY A 171 -15.12 -17.94 -4.25
CA GLY A 171 -14.92 -18.94 -5.31
C GLY A 171 -13.66 -19.81 -5.18
N VAL A 172 -13.03 -19.79 -3.99
CA VAL A 172 -11.84 -20.60 -3.67
C VAL A 172 -12.27 -21.85 -2.91
N THR A 173 -11.67 -23.01 -3.23
CA THR A 173 -11.96 -24.26 -2.51
C THR A 173 -11.35 -24.25 -1.10
N ALA A 174 -11.85 -25.10 -0.20
CA ALA A 174 -11.29 -25.21 1.15
C ALA A 174 -9.78 -25.57 1.14
N GLU A 175 -9.38 -26.48 0.25
CA GLU A 175 -7.97 -26.89 0.09
C GLU A 175 -7.09 -25.72 -0.40
N GLN A 176 -7.56 -24.95 -1.37
CA GLN A 176 -6.84 -23.77 -1.87
C GLN A 176 -6.72 -22.69 -0.79
N ALA A 177 -7.79 -22.49 -0.01
CA ALA A 177 -7.82 -21.57 1.11
C ALA A 177 -6.79 -21.96 2.18
N GLU A 178 -6.77 -23.24 2.58
CA GLU A 178 -5.83 -23.78 3.55
C GLU A 178 -4.38 -23.62 3.07
N LYS A 179 -4.09 -23.98 1.81
CA LYS A 179 -2.76 -23.82 1.21
C LYS A 179 -2.30 -22.37 1.20
N LEU A 180 -3.19 -21.44 0.84
CA LEU A 180 -2.90 -20.00 0.85
C LEU A 180 -2.60 -19.50 2.26
N LEU A 181 -3.45 -19.84 3.24
CA LEU A 181 -3.31 -19.38 4.62
C LEU A 181 -2.09 -19.98 5.31
N SER A 182 -1.79 -21.26 5.07
CA SER A 182 -0.59 -21.92 5.61
C SER A 182 0.70 -21.31 5.06
N LYS A 183 0.70 -21.00 3.74
CA LYS A 183 1.82 -20.29 3.10
C LYS A 183 1.99 -18.88 3.68
N ALA A 184 0.90 -18.13 3.79
CA ALA A 184 0.91 -16.79 4.38
C ALA A 184 1.36 -16.80 5.85
N GLU A 185 0.95 -17.81 6.64
CA GLU A 185 1.37 -18.02 8.04
C GLU A 185 2.88 -18.26 8.15
N SER A 186 3.41 -19.18 7.34
CA SER A 186 4.85 -19.45 7.31
C SER A 186 5.67 -18.21 6.95
N SER A 187 5.21 -17.42 5.99
CA SER A 187 5.84 -16.16 5.60
C SER A 187 5.62 -15.04 6.62
N PHE A 188 4.53 -15.08 7.38
CA PHE A 188 4.27 -14.12 8.46
C PHE A 188 5.28 -14.28 9.59
N TYR A 189 5.70 -15.51 9.93
CA TYR A 189 6.76 -15.72 10.91
C TYR A 189 8.10 -15.14 10.47
N ARG A 190 8.42 -15.19 9.16
CA ARG A 190 9.62 -14.52 8.63
C ARG A 190 9.52 -13.00 8.78
N PHE A 191 8.37 -12.45 8.46
CA PHE A 191 8.10 -11.03 8.65
C PHE A 191 8.21 -10.62 10.13
N ALA A 192 7.63 -11.39 11.05
CA ALA A 192 7.79 -11.17 12.49
C ALA A 192 9.27 -11.16 12.91
N MET A 193 10.08 -12.09 12.42
CA MET A 193 11.54 -12.08 12.66
C MET A 193 12.22 -10.82 12.13
N GLU A 194 11.82 -10.30 10.97
CA GLU A 194 12.40 -9.09 10.39
C GLU A 194 12.11 -7.85 11.25
N LEU A 195 10.96 -7.82 11.94
CA LEU A 195 10.63 -6.74 12.88
C LEU A 195 11.44 -6.82 14.19
N ALA A 196 12.09 -7.95 14.48
CA ALA A 196 12.68 -8.24 15.79
C ALA A 196 13.79 -7.28 16.22
N GLY A 197 14.44 -6.61 15.25
CA GLY A 197 15.47 -5.59 15.51
C GLY A 197 14.92 -4.27 16.07
N HIS A 198 13.60 -4.06 15.99
CA HIS A 198 12.93 -2.87 16.49
C HIS A 198 12.24 -3.19 17.81
N GLN A 199 12.32 -2.24 18.75
CA GLN A 199 11.58 -2.31 20.00
C GLN A 199 10.12 -1.96 19.78
N GLU A 200 9.88 -0.97 18.92
CA GLU A 200 8.57 -0.50 18.53
C GLU A 200 8.62 -0.01 17.07
N ILE A 201 7.52 -0.23 16.36
CA ILE A 201 7.21 0.43 15.10
C ILE A 201 6.00 1.32 15.38
N GLY A 202 6.20 2.63 15.31
CA GLY A 202 5.19 3.62 15.65
C GLY A 202 3.93 3.44 14.80
N ASP A 203 2.79 3.57 15.47
CA ASP A 203 1.44 3.43 14.88
C ASP A 203 1.21 2.09 14.15
N PHE A 204 1.96 1.03 14.52
CA PHE A 204 1.75 -0.28 13.89
C PHE A 204 0.37 -0.85 14.21
N HIS A 205 -0.31 -1.30 13.17
CA HIS A 205 -1.47 -2.18 13.29
C HIS A 205 -1.53 -3.17 12.13
N LEU A 206 -2.24 -4.28 12.32
CA LEU A 206 -2.31 -5.37 11.35
C LEU A 206 -2.90 -4.97 9.99
N GLY A 207 -3.52 -3.79 9.88
CA GLY A 207 -3.96 -3.22 8.60
C GLY A 207 -2.80 -2.73 7.71
N GLN A 208 -1.64 -2.44 8.29
CA GLN A 208 -0.47 -1.93 7.58
C GLN A 208 0.47 -3.03 7.08
N ALA A 209 0.40 -4.23 7.68
CA ALA A 209 1.10 -5.41 7.19
C ALA A 209 0.27 -6.04 6.05
N VAL A 210 0.83 -6.15 4.85
CA VAL A 210 0.15 -6.71 3.68
C VAL A 210 0.88 -7.89 3.09
N TYR A 211 0.13 -8.87 2.59
CA TYR A 211 0.70 -10.07 1.98
C TYR A 211 0.60 -10.03 0.45
N ASN A 212 1.74 -10.20 -0.20
CA ASN A 212 1.85 -10.39 -1.65
C ASN A 212 1.96 -11.89 -1.96
N VAL A 213 0.86 -12.47 -2.44
CA VAL A 213 0.74 -13.90 -2.77
C VAL A 213 1.72 -14.35 -3.84
N LYS A 214 1.99 -13.49 -4.84
CA LYS A 214 2.91 -13.81 -5.94
C LYS A 214 4.35 -13.88 -5.44
N ALA A 215 4.74 -12.94 -4.58
CA ALA A 215 6.08 -12.86 -4.02
C ALA A 215 6.29 -13.76 -2.79
N ASP A 216 5.21 -14.29 -2.19
CA ASP A 216 5.24 -15.02 -0.92
C ASP A 216 5.90 -14.22 0.22
N LYS A 217 5.52 -12.94 0.33
CA LYS A 217 6.16 -12.00 1.25
C LYS A 217 5.14 -11.07 1.88
N TRP A 218 5.36 -10.76 3.15
CA TRP A 218 4.71 -9.67 3.84
C TRP A 218 5.53 -8.38 3.72
N TYR A 219 4.82 -7.26 3.68
CA TYR A 219 5.38 -5.92 3.61
C TYR A 219 4.68 -5.02 4.62
N LEU A 220 5.43 -4.09 5.20
CA LEU A 220 4.92 -3.02 6.04
C LEU A 220 4.70 -1.76 5.20
N LEU A 221 3.46 -1.32 5.03
CA LEU A 221 3.12 -0.20 4.14
C LEU A 221 3.17 1.18 4.81
N ASP A 222 2.95 1.26 6.12
CA ASP A 222 2.94 2.52 6.88
C ASP A 222 3.65 2.33 8.22
N PHE A 223 4.40 3.35 8.62
CA PHE A 223 5.32 3.33 9.78
C PHE A 223 5.55 4.77 10.27
N ALA A 224 4.48 5.56 10.29
CA ALA A 224 4.56 6.97 10.65
C ALA A 224 4.89 7.13 12.14
N SER A 225 5.50 8.27 12.48
CA SER A 225 5.90 8.75 13.81
C SER A 225 7.32 8.39 14.23
N HIS A 226 7.66 7.16 14.63
CA HIS A 226 9.03 6.75 14.99
C HIS A 226 9.20 5.22 14.86
N SER A 227 10.40 4.71 14.62
CA SER A 227 10.73 3.32 14.99
C SER A 227 11.96 3.35 15.88
N GLU A 228 11.86 2.82 17.09
CA GLU A 228 12.99 2.81 18.02
C GLU A 228 13.78 1.51 17.81
N PRO A 229 15.05 1.58 17.35
CA PRO A 229 15.91 0.41 17.32
C PRO A 229 16.12 -0.11 18.74
N VAL A 230 16.25 -1.42 18.91
CA VAL A 230 16.68 -1.95 20.20
C VAL A 230 18.10 -1.46 20.49
N THR A 231 18.30 -0.65 21.54
CA THR A 231 19.64 -0.08 21.86
C THR A 231 20.46 -0.96 22.80
N SER A 232 19.81 -1.78 23.63
CA SER A 232 20.46 -2.83 24.41
C SER A 232 19.45 -3.91 24.81
N PHE A 233 19.82 -5.18 24.69
CA PHE A 233 19.06 -6.27 25.28
C PHE A 233 19.43 -6.39 26.76
N LYS A 234 18.96 -5.46 27.61
CA LYS A 234 19.05 -5.67 29.05
C LYS A 234 18.04 -6.77 29.45
N PRO A 235 18.43 -7.80 30.21
CA PRO A 235 17.51 -8.83 30.69
C PRO A 235 16.39 -8.30 31.59
N LYS A 236 16.48 -7.04 32.03
CA LYS A 236 15.44 -6.36 32.81
C LYS A 236 14.73 -5.32 31.94
N GLN A 237 13.46 -5.61 31.66
CA GLN A 237 12.42 -4.68 31.22
C GLN A 237 12.46 -4.16 29.77
N LEU A 238 12.74 -5.03 28.79
CA LEU A 238 11.76 -5.08 27.69
C LEU A 238 10.52 -5.67 28.35
N ASN A 239 9.46 -4.87 28.58
CA ASN A 239 8.18 -5.48 28.90
C ASN A 239 7.86 -6.38 27.69
N PRO A 240 7.89 -7.72 27.82
CA PRO A 240 7.83 -8.62 26.67
C PRO A 240 6.52 -8.44 25.91
N LEU A 241 5.50 -7.96 26.63
CA LEU A 241 4.17 -7.69 26.16
C LEU A 241 4.17 -6.46 25.24
N THR A 242 4.45 -5.24 25.72
CA THR A 242 4.16 -4.03 24.92
C THR A 242 4.93 -3.91 23.60
N GLY A 243 6.23 -4.23 23.54
CA GLY A 243 6.99 -4.05 22.30
C GLY A 243 6.65 -5.06 21.20
N ILE A 244 6.46 -6.33 21.59
CA ILE A 244 6.13 -7.42 20.65
C ILE A 244 4.67 -7.33 20.23
N GLU A 245 3.76 -7.08 21.18
CA GLU A 245 2.34 -6.84 20.96
C GLU A 245 2.11 -5.70 19.98
N HIS A 246 2.79 -4.56 20.18
CA HIS A 246 2.69 -3.43 19.26
C HIS A 246 3.24 -3.77 17.88
N SER A 247 4.35 -4.51 17.78
CA SER A 247 4.92 -4.93 16.49
C SER A 247 4.07 -5.98 15.76
N LEU A 248 3.17 -6.65 16.46
CA LEU A 248 2.29 -7.70 15.93
C LEU A 248 0.81 -7.28 15.90
N GLY A 249 0.50 -6.09 16.41
CA GLY A 249 -0.83 -5.48 16.37
C GLY A 249 -1.86 -6.15 17.28
N TYR A 250 -1.46 -6.60 18.48
CA TYR A 250 -2.39 -7.02 19.54
C TYR A 250 -1.99 -6.37 20.88
N SER A 251 -2.75 -6.64 21.94
CA SER A 251 -2.43 -6.36 23.36
C SER A 251 -3.36 -7.19 24.25
N TYR A 252 -3.25 -7.08 25.58
CA TYR A 252 -4.23 -7.66 26.51
C TYR A 252 -4.98 -6.57 27.29
N ASP A 253 -6.22 -6.84 27.67
CA ASP A 253 -7.00 -6.00 28.60
C ASP A 253 -6.67 -6.32 30.06
N ASP A 254 -7.17 -5.51 31.00
CA ASP A 254 -6.91 -5.68 32.44
C ASP A 254 -7.46 -7.00 32.99
N MET A 255 -8.33 -7.68 32.24
CA MET A 255 -8.89 -9.00 32.55
C MET A 255 -8.15 -10.13 31.82
N GLY A 256 -7.03 -9.83 31.14
CA GLY A 256 -6.21 -10.80 30.41
C GLY A 256 -6.79 -11.24 29.06
N ARG A 257 -7.82 -10.57 28.54
CA ARG A 257 -8.38 -10.88 27.21
C ARG A 257 -7.59 -10.17 26.13
N ALA A 258 -7.30 -10.87 25.04
CA ALA A 258 -6.60 -10.26 23.93
C ALA A 258 -7.46 -9.18 23.25
N LYS A 259 -6.78 -8.11 22.87
CA LYS A 259 -7.28 -7.01 22.05
C LYS A 259 -6.50 -7.04 20.75
N ILE A 260 -7.17 -7.34 19.64
CA ILE A 260 -6.53 -7.26 18.32
C ILE A 260 -6.72 -5.85 17.78
N ASN A 261 -5.63 -5.20 17.38
CA ASN A 261 -5.65 -3.88 16.76
C ASN A 261 -6.17 -4.01 15.32
N GLY A 262 -7.36 -3.44 15.10
CA GLY A 262 -8.10 -3.51 13.85
C GLY A 262 -7.65 -2.49 12.80
N TYR A 263 -8.54 -2.26 11.84
CA TYR A 263 -8.41 -1.12 10.93
C TYR A 263 -8.59 0.19 11.73
N ASN A 264 -7.75 1.18 11.44
CA ASN A 264 -7.77 2.53 12.03
C ASN A 264 -7.48 2.59 13.54
N GLY A 265 -6.65 1.70 14.09
CA GLY A 265 -6.27 1.76 15.51
C GLY A 265 -7.37 1.32 16.49
N SER A 266 -8.50 0.81 15.99
CA SER A 266 -9.61 0.37 16.84
C SER A 266 -9.36 -1.05 17.37
N PHE A 267 -9.33 -1.21 18.69
CA PHE A 267 -9.21 -2.54 19.30
C PHE A 267 -10.56 -3.25 19.34
N LYS A 268 -10.57 -4.52 18.93
CA LYS A 268 -11.68 -5.44 19.23
C LYS A 268 -11.25 -6.36 20.37
N THR A 269 -11.97 -6.27 21.48
CA THR A 269 -11.81 -7.19 22.62
C THR A 269 -12.66 -8.42 22.39
N ARG A 270 -12.03 -9.59 22.32
CA ARG A 270 -12.68 -10.90 22.29
C ARG A 270 -11.69 -11.99 22.61
N ASP A 271 -12.18 -13.18 22.88
CA ASP A 271 -11.33 -14.35 22.96
C ASP A 271 -10.68 -14.63 21.60
N LEU A 272 -9.40 -15.01 21.66
CA LEU A 272 -8.66 -15.44 20.48
C LEU A 272 -9.16 -16.81 20.05
N THR A 273 -9.18 -17.02 18.74
CA THR A 273 -9.35 -18.38 18.22
C THR A 273 -8.04 -19.16 18.42
N PRO A 274 -8.08 -20.51 18.51
CA PRO A 274 -6.86 -21.32 18.64
C PRO A 274 -5.82 -21.06 17.52
N ARG A 275 -6.29 -20.67 16.33
CA ARG A 275 -5.42 -20.28 15.21
C ARG A 275 -4.67 -18.98 15.52
N GLU A 276 -5.37 -17.97 16.03
CA GLU A 276 -4.77 -16.68 16.34
C GLU A 276 -3.76 -16.79 17.48
N GLU A 277 -4.10 -17.53 18.54
CA GLU A 277 -3.18 -17.82 19.65
C GLU A 277 -1.90 -18.50 19.16
N ARG A 278 -2.04 -19.51 18.29
CA ARG A 278 -0.89 -20.20 17.70
C ARG A 278 -0.02 -19.24 16.90
N ILE A 279 -0.61 -18.41 16.04
CA ILE A 279 0.16 -17.46 15.20
C ILE A 279 0.88 -16.45 16.09
N ILE A 280 0.20 -15.91 17.10
CA ILE A 280 0.78 -14.97 18.06
C ILE A 280 1.97 -15.60 18.78
N LYS A 281 1.74 -16.75 19.45
CA LYS A 281 2.79 -17.44 20.22
C LYS A 281 4.00 -17.83 19.37
N ASN A 282 3.77 -18.31 18.15
CA ASN A 282 4.86 -18.65 17.24
C ASN A 282 5.60 -17.40 16.76
N SER A 283 4.91 -16.28 16.54
CA SER A 283 5.52 -15.00 16.16
C SER A 283 6.38 -14.43 17.29
N GLU A 284 5.89 -14.46 18.53
CA GLU A 284 6.67 -14.09 19.72
C GLU A 284 7.95 -14.92 19.85
N MET A 285 7.81 -16.25 19.69
CA MET A 285 8.94 -17.18 19.77
C MET A 285 10.01 -16.86 18.72
N VAL A 286 9.64 -16.63 17.47
CA VAL A 286 10.62 -16.35 16.41
C VAL A 286 11.28 -14.97 16.58
N ILE A 287 10.54 -13.96 17.07
CA ILE A 287 11.10 -12.65 17.43
C ILE A 287 12.14 -12.80 18.54
N GLU A 288 11.79 -13.51 19.61
CA GLU A 288 12.68 -13.72 20.76
C GLU A 288 13.96 -14.47 20.36
N LEU A 289 13.84 -15.50 19.52
CA LEU A 289 14.99 -16.23 18.97
C LEU A 289 15.87 -15.33 18.10
N ARG A 290 15.29 -14.47 17.24
CA ARG A 290 16.06 -13.53 16.43
C ARG A 290 16.77 -12.49 17.29
N ARG A 291 16.11 -11.94 18.32
CA ARG A 291 16.69 -10.99 19.28
C ARG A 291 17.87 -11.59 20.03
N LYS A 292 17.76 -12.82 20.53
CA LYS A 292 18.88 -13.55 21.14
C LYS A 292 20.07 -13.71 20.20
N ARG A 293 19.81 -14.02 18.94
CA ARG A 293 20.87 -14.13 17.91
C ARG A 293 21.52 -12.78 17.63
N LEU A 294 20.73 -11.71 17.45
CA LEU A 294 21.25 -10.35 17.24
C LEU A 294 22.13 -9.90 18.42
N HIS A 295 21.74 -10.22 19.65
CA HIS A 295 22.54 -9.94 20.83
C HIS A 295 23.93 -10.60 20.76
N GLN A 296 23.99 -11.87 20.36
CA GLN A 296 25.22 -12.64 20.20
C GLN A 296 26.08 -12.09 19.05
N GLU A 297 25.46 -11.81 17.90
CA GLU A 297 26.12 -11.29 16.69
C GLU A 297 26.76 -9.92 16.91
N CYS A 298 26.20 -9.11 17.81
CA CYS A 298 26.59 -7.70 17.98
C CYS A 298 27.29 -7.42 19.32
N GLY A 299 27.67 -8.45 20.07
CA GLY A 299 28.34 -8.30 21.37
C GLY A 299 27.52 -7.47 22.37
N GLY A 300 26.19 -7.51 22.27
CA GLY A 300 25.27 -6.74 23.10
C GLY A 300 24.87 -5.34 22.59
N ASN A 301 25.51 -4.82 21.54
CA ASN A 301 25.16 -3.52 20.94
C ASN A 301 24.51 -3.68 19.56
N VAL A 302 23.19 -3.79 19.54
CA VAL A 302 22.39 -4.07 18.33
C VAL A 302 22.47 -2.94 17.29
N MET A 303 22.81 -1.71 17.69
CA MET A 303 22.99 -0.59 16.75
C MET A 303 24.09 -0.87 15.71
N MET A 304 25.09 -1.70 16.07
CA MET A 304 26.13 -2.14 15.15
C MET A 304 25.59 -3.02 14.00
N HIS A 305 24.45 -3.70 14.20
CA HIS A 305 23.80 -4.51 13.15
C HIS A 305 23.24 -3.62 12.05
N PHE A 306 22.56 -2.54 12.43
CA PHE A 306 21.91 -1.63 11.49
C PHE A 306 22.91 -0.77 10.71
N MET A 307 24.10 -0.55 11.26
CA MET A 307 25.19 0.12 10.54
C MET A 307 25.72 -0.71 9.35
N LYS A 308 25.60 -2.05 9.37
CA LYS A 308 26.04 -2.91 8.25
C LYS A 308 25.19 -2.75 6.99
N PHE A 309 23.99 -2.22 7.13
CA PHE A 309 23.07 -1.94 6.03
C PHE A 309 23.10 -0.46 5.61
N ALA A 310 23.91 0.36 6.28
CA ALA A 310 23.98 1.81 6.07
C ALA A 310 25.14 2.25 5.15
N ASP A 311 25.94 1.32 4.63
CA ASP A 311 26.92 1.66 3.58
C ASP A 311 26.22 1.74 2.21
N PRO A 312 26.46 2.81 1.43
CA PRO A 312 25.76 3.12 0.17
C PRO A 312 25.98 2.13 -0.98
#